data_AF-E6QLH2-F1
#
_entry.id   AF-E6QLH2-F1
#
_cell.length_a   1.000
_cell.length_b   1.000
_cell.length_c   1.000
_cell.angle_alpha   90.00
_cell.angle_beta   90.00
_cell.angle_gamma   90.00
#
_symmetry.space_group_name_H-M   'P 1'
#
loop_
_entity.id
_entity.type
_entity.pdbx_description
1 polymer ?
#
loop_
_entity_poly.entity_id
_entity_poly.type
_entity_poly.pdbx_seq_one_letter_code
_entity_poly.pdbx_strand_id
1 'polypeptide(L)' 'MAELLEENLGAEIERLVAEHRRYSQRLEELMGKPYLSAEEQMEEVRMKKLKLHAKDLISALEHRAAAVA' A
#
# COMPACT_ATOMS: atom_id res chain seq x y z
N MET A 1 -27.57 -4.73 3.26
CA MET A 1 -26.74 -3.70 3.93
C MET A 1 -25.37 -4.25 4.31
N ALA A 2 -25.27 -5.42 4.96
CA ALA A 2 -23.98 -6.06 5.30
C ALA A 2 -23.18 -6.52 4.07
N GLU A 3 -23.79 -7.20 3.10
CA GLU A 3 -23.09 -7.65 1.86
C GLU A 3 -22.49 -6.50 1.05
N LEU A 4 -23.19 -5.37 0.95
CA LEU A 4 -22.70 -4.17 0.25
C LEU A 4 -21.47 -3.54 0.94
N LEU A 5 -21.33 -3.75 2.25
CA LEU A 5 -20.17 -3.30 3.01
C LEU A 5 -18.98 -4.23 2.75
N GLU A 6 -19.23 -5.55 2.75
CA GLU A 6 -18.25 -6.60 2.48
C GLU A 6 -17.65 -6.51 1.07
N GLU A 7 -18.49 -6.30 0.07
CA GLU A 7 -18.08 -6.15 -1.32
C GLU A 7 -17.21 -4.90 -1.52
N ASN A 8 -17.55 -3.81 -0.81
CA ASN A 8 -16.76 -2.56 -0.83
C ASN A 8 -15.42 -2.72 -0.09
N LEU A 9 -15.38 -3.46 1.02
CA LEU A 9 -14.16 -3.79 1.75
C LEU A 9 -13.17 -4.57 0.87
N GLY A 10 -13.64 -5.59 0.16
CA GLY A 10 -12.83 -6.36 -0.78
C GLY A 10 -12.25 -5.50 -1.91
N ALA A 11 -13.10 -4.67 -2.54
CA ALA A 11 -12.67 -3.77 -3.61
C ALA A 11 -11.63 -2.74 -3.13
N GLU A 12 -11.77 -2.23 -1.90
CA GLU A 12 -10.81 -1.28 -1.32
C GLU A 12 -9.47 -1.94 -0.99
N ILE A 13 -9.48 -3.17 -0.47
CA ILE A 13 -8.25 -3.95 -0.24
C ILE A 13 -7.53 -4.18 -1.57
N GLU A 14 -8.24 -4.58 -2.63
CA GLU A 14 -7.63 -4.78 -3.96
C GLU A 14 -6.98 -3.50 -4.49
N ARG A 15 -7.63 -2.34 -4.32
CA ARG A 15 -7.07 -1.03 -4.69
C ARG A 15 -5.79 -0.73 -3.91
N LEU A 16 -5.81 -0.88 -2.59
CA LEU A 16 -4.65 -0.64 -1.75
C LEU A 16 -3.49 -1.59 -2.07
N VAL A 17 -3.79 -2.86 -2.42
CA VAL A 17 -2.78 -3.82 -2.87
C VAL A 17 -2.17 -3.39 -4.20
N ALA A 18 -2.97 -2.89 -5.14
CA ALA A 18 -2.47 -2.37 -6.41
C ALA A 18 -1.57 -1.13 -6.19
N GLU A 19 -1.95 -0.21 -5.31
CA GLU A 19 -1.13 0.94 -4.93
C GLU A 19 0.17 0.52 -4.24
N HIS A 20 0.10 -0.41 -3.28
CA HIS A 20 1.27 -0.97 -2.61
C HIS A 20 2.26 -1.63 -3.58
N ARG A 21 1.75 -2.33 -4.60
CA ARG A 21 2.58 -2.90 -5.68
C ARG A 21 3.26 -1.81 -6.51
N ARG A 22 2.53 -0.75 -6.88
CA ARG A 22 3.10 0.39 -7.62
C ARG A 22 4.20 1.10 -6.83
N TYR A 23 3.97 1.36 -5.55
CA TYR A 23 5.00 1.94 -4.67
C TYR A 23 6.21 1.03 -4.53
N SER A 24 6.00 -0.29 -4.47
CA SER A 24 7.09 -1.26 -4.41
C SER A 24 7.93 -1.30 -5.68
N GLN A 25 7.30 -1.28 -6.87
CA GLN A 25 8.02 -1.20 -8.15
C GLN A 25 8.82 0.09 -8.26
N ARG A 26 8.21 1.23 -7.90
CA ARG A 26 8.90 2.53 -7.93
C ARG A 26 10.08 2.58 -6.95
N LEU A 27 9.93 1.94 -5.79
CA LEU A 27 11.02 1.78 -4.82
C LEU A 27 12.14 0.91 -5.39
N GLU A 28 11.84 -0.22 -6.03
CA GLU A 28 12.84 -1.09 -6.66
C GLU A 28 13.62 -0.37 -7.77
N GLU A 29 12.94 0.44 -8.60
CA GLU A 29 13.60 1.27 -9.62
C GLU A 29 14.62 2.24 -9.00
N LEU A 30 14.30 2.83 -7.85
CA LEU A 30 15.21 3.71 -7.11
C LEU A 30 16.34 2.91 -6.45
N MET A 31 16.03 1.83 -5.74
CA MET A 31 17.05 1.00 -5.08
C MET A 31 18.02 0.32 -6.05
N GLY A 32 17.60 0.10 -7.30
CA GLY A 32 18.45 -0.45 -8.36
C GLY A 32 19.50 0.54 -8.88
N LYS A 33 19.39 1.83 -8.58
CA LYS A 33 20.39 2.84 -8.95
C LYS A 33 21.54 2.83 -7.93
N PRO A 34 22.80 2.71 -8.38
CA PRO A 34 23.96 2.63 -7.48
C PRO A 34 24.22 3.94 -6.71
N TYR A 35 23.74 5.08 -7.21
CA TYR A 35 23.83 6.37 -6.54
C TYR A 35 22.51 7.11 -6.69
N LEU A 36 21.86 7.42 -5.56
CA LEU A 36 20.64 8.21 -5.49
C LEU A 36 21.00 9.65 -5.14
N SER A 37 20.47 10.58 -5.92
CA SER A 37 20.46 12.01 -5.60
C SER A 37 19.68 12.29 -4.31
N ALA A 38 19.87 13.46 -3.70
CA ALA A 38 19.14 13.84 -2.49
C ALA A 38 17.61 13.81 -2.67
N GLU A 39 17.13 14.18 -3.87
CA GLU A 39 15.72 14.11 -4.23
C GLU A 39 15.22 12.65 -4.28
N GLU A 40 16.01 11.76 -4.89
CA GLU A 40 15.66 10.34 -5.00
C GLU A 40 15.71 9.62 -3.65
N GLN A 41 16.61 10.00 -2.73
CA GLN A 41 16.61 9.47 -1.36
C GLN A 41 15.37 9.92 -0.58
N MET A 42 14.95 11.18 -0.73
CA MET A 42 13.69 11.65 -0.16
C MET A 42 12.50 10.91 -0.75
N GLU A 43 12.51 10.65 -2.06
CA GLU A 43 11.47 9.88 -2.73
C GLU A 43 11.46 8.43 -2.25
N GLU A 44 12.61 7.79 -2.04
CA GLU A 44 12.69 6.45 -1.44
C GLU A 44 12.05 6.40 -0.05
N VAL A 45 12.40 7.33 0.83
CA VAL A 45 11.82 7.42 2.18
C VAL A 45 10.31 7.66 2.10
N ARG A 46 9.86 8.52 1.18
CA ARG A 46 8.44 8.78 0.95
C ARG A 46 7.71 7.52 0.46
N MET A 47 8.30 6.78 -0.49
CA MET A 47 7.75 5.52 -0.99
C MET A 47 7.69 4.45 0.10
N LYS A 48 8.71 4.34 0.96
CA LYS A 48 8.69 3.45 2.14
C LYS A 48 7.55 3.78 3.09
N LYS A 49 7.32 5.08 3.37
CA LYS A 49 6.20 5.52 4.21
C LYS A 49 4.84 5.21 3.58
N LEU A 50 4.68 5.50 2.29
CA LEU A 50 3.44 5.20 1.56
C LEU A 50 3.16 3.69 1.53
N LYS A 51 4.19 2.88 1.32
CA LYS A 51 4.11 1.42 1.36
C LYS A 51 3.70 0.92 2.75
N LEU A 52 4.30 1.45 3.81
CA LEU A 52 3.92 1.11 5.19
C LEU A 52 2.47 1.52 5.47
N HIS A 53 2.06 2.73 5.09
CA HIS A 53 0.70 3.21 5.28
C HIS A 53 -0.33 2.34 4.54
N ALA A 54 -0.07 2.00 3.27
CA ALA A 54 -0.94 1.12 2.50
C ALA A 54 -1.07 -0.27 3.15
N LYS A 55 0.04 -0.82 3.68
CA LYS A 55 0.01 -2.07 4.44
C LYS A 55 -0.83 -1.95 5.71
N ASP A 56 -0.67 -0.85 6.46
CA ASP A 56 -1.43 -0.62 7.69
C ASP A 56 -2.94 -0.50 7.40
N LEU A 57 -3.31 0.18 6.31
CA LEU A 57 -4.69 0.28 5.85
C LEU A 57 -5.26 -1.08 5.44
N ILE A 58 -4.53 -1.87 4.66
CA ILE A 58 -4.93 -3.24 4.29
C ILE A 58 -5.17 -4.07 5.55
N SER A 59 -4.23 -4.05 6.50
CA SER A 59 -4.34 -4.85 7.72
C SER A 59 -5.51 -4.40 8.60
N ALA A 60 -5.79 -3.09 8.66
CA ALA A 60 -6.96 -2.56 9.36
C ALA A 60 -8.29 -2.98 8.70
N LEU A 61 -8.35 -2.99 7.36
CA LEU A 61 -9.52 -3.43 6.62
C LEU A 61 -9.73 -4.94 6.71
N GLU A 62 -8.66 -5.74 6.62
CA GLU A 62 -8.69 -7.20 6.82
C GLU A 62 -9.18 -7.55 8.23
N HIS A 63 -8.65 -6.88 9.26
CA HIS A 63 -9.10 -7.08 10.63
C HIS A 63 -10.56 -6.69 10.81
N ARG A 64 -11.02 -5.61 10.14
CA ARG A 64 -12.42 -5.19 10.18
C ARG A 64 -13.32 -6.19 9.45
N ALA A 65 -12.91 -6.71 8.30
CA ALA A 65 -13.64 -7.74 7.57
C ALA A 65 -13.75 -9.02 8.41
N ALA A 66 -12.66 -9.47 9.02
CA ALA A 66 -12.64 -10.63 9.91
C ALA A 66 -13.47 -10.46 11.19
N ALA A 67 -13.69 -9.22 11.65
CA ALA A 67 -14.54 -8.93 12.81
C ALA A 67 -16.04 -8.85 12.48
N VAL A 68 -16.39 -8.77 11.18
CA VAL A 68 -17.78 -8.68 10.69
C VAL A 68 -18.27 -10.01 10.12
N ALA A 69 -17.35 -10.92 9.74
CA ALA A 69 -17.62 -12.31 9.35
C ALA A 69 -17.88 -13.22 10.57
#